data_AF-A0A940JI64-F1
#
_entry.id   AF-A0A940JI64-F1
#
_cell.length_a   1.000
_cell.length_b   1.000
_cell.length_c   1.000
_cell.angle_alpha   90.00
_cell.angle_beta   90.00
_cell.angle_gamma   90.00
#
_symmetry.space_group_name_H-M   'P 1'
#
loop_
_entity.id
_entity.type
_entity.pdbx_description
1 polymer ?
#
loop_
_entity_poly.entity_id
_entity_poly.type
_entity_poly.pdbx_seq_one_letter_code
_entity_poly.pdbx_strand_id
1 'polypeptide(L)'
;AYQLPQLQTITHSTTSEGLSFKFGNETAREWKIARGYTFSIVDNDIKVAISGLHTEGSVTNISEWGTNRFGKAFTTTIDQPVIISAACNKRVTGGTITHKTDAYSATVKFGLNASGQPTACPGAQDYYYLNIQWNLNNKTFSATLPY
;
A
#
# COMPACT_ATOMS: atom_id res chain seq x y z
N ALA A 1 -19.77 22.18 18.55
CA ALA A 1 -20.12 20.75 18.46
C ALA A 1 -19.65 20.25 17.10
N TYR A 2 -18.78 19.24 17.05
CA TYR A 2 -18.31 18.67 15.78
C TYR A 2 -19.44 17.83 15.16
N GLN A 3 -19.90 18.20 13.96
CA GLN A 3 -20.98 17.53 13.23
C GLN A 3 -20.50 16.25 12.52
N LEU A 4 -20.00 15.29 13.30
CA LEU A 4 -19.52 14.00 12.78
C LEU A 4 -20.58 13.17 12.02
N PRO A 5 -21.90 13.21 12.34
CA PRO A 5 -22.89 12.40 11.61
C PRO A 5 -23.16 12.83 10.15
N GLN A 6 -22.67 14.01 9.73
CA GLN A 6 -22.88 14.54 8.38
C GLN A 6 -21.67 14.34 7.45
N LEU A 7 -20.50 14.02 8.00
CA LEU A 7 -19.29 13.75 7.22
C LEU A 7 -19.30 12.29 6.76
N GLN A 8 -19.80 12.05 5.54
CA GLN A 8 -19.71 10.73 4.88
C GLN A 8 -18.27 10.30 4.63
N THR A 9 -17.34 11.26 4.61
CA THR A 9 -15.92 11.05 4.33
C THR A 9 -15.04 11.88 5.26
N ILE A 10 -13.98 11.30 5.79
CA ILE A 10 -12.93 11.95 6.56
C ILE A 10 -11.60 11.66 5.86
N THR A 11 -10.80 12.69 5.60
CA THR A 11 -9.46 12.54 5.03
C THR A 11 -8.38 12.87 6.05
N HIS A 12 -7.31 12.09 6.05
CA HIS A 12 -6.11 12.28 6.88
C HIS A 12 -4.88 12.07 6.01
N SER A 13 -3.77 12.72 6.36
CA SER A 13 -2.49 12.49 5.70
C SER A 13 -1.37 12.31 6.71
N THR A 14 -0.33 11.60 6.29
CA THR A 14 0.91 11.46 7.03
C THR A 14 2.04 11.83 6.09
N THR A 15 2.71 12.94 6.38
CA THR A 15 3.83 13.44 5.60
C THR A 15 5.07 13.61 6.47
N SER A 16 6.25 13.33 5.92
CA SER A 16 7.52 13.61 6.56
C SER A 16 8.63 13.67 5.51
N GLU A 17 9.56 14.62 5.68
CA GLU A 17 10.66 14.84 4.74
C GLU A 17 12.02 14.29 5.22
N GLY A 18 12.08 13.68 6.42
CA GLY A 18 13.38 13.35 7.03
C GLY A 18 13.29 12.37 8.20
N LEU A 19 12.59 11.25 8.03
CA LEU A 19 12.61 10.17 9.02
C LEU A 19 13.94 9.44 8.97
N SER A 20 14.66 9.42 10.09
CA SER A 20 15.91 8.69 10.23
C SER A 20 15.67 7.28 10.77
N PHE A 21 16.05 6.28 9.98
CA PHE A 21 15.98 4.86 10.33
C PHE A 21 17.37 4.28 10.53
N LYS A 22 17.65 3.79 11.76
CA LYS A 22 18.90 3.08 12.07
C LYS A 22 18.72 1.59 11.79
N PHE A 23 19.62 1.03 10.97
CA PHE A 23 19.66 -0.40 10.68
C PHE A 23 20.63 -1.13 11.62
N GLY A 24 20.52 -2.46 11.69
CA GLY A 24 21.35 -3.30 12.58
C GLY A 24 22.85 -3.26 12.28
N ASN A 25 23.27 -2.71 11.14
CA ASN A 25 24.69 -2.43 10.82
C ASN A 25 25.13 -1.03 11.28
N GLU A 26 24.37 -0.41 12.19
CA GLU A 26 24.56 0.93 12.74
C GLU A 26 24.45 2.10 11.76
N THR A 27 24.23 1.83 10.48
CA THR A 27 24.00 2.88 9.49
C THR A 27 22.60 3.47 9.64
N ALA A 28 22.50 4.80 9.54
CA ALA A 28 21.23 5.51 9.45
C ALA A 28 20.90 5.81 7.97
N ARG A 29 19.62 5.81 7.62
CA ARG A 29 19.11 6.29 6.32
C ARG A 29 17.91 7.17 6.52
N GLU A 30 17.74 8.10 5.60
CA GLU A 30 16.60 9.01 5.58
C GLU A 30 15.53 8.52 4.62
N TRP A 31 14.30 8.47 5.12
CA TRP A 31 13.09 8.13 4.38
C TRP A 31 12.13 9.30 4.47
N LYS A 32 11.34 9.44 3.42
CA LYS A 32 10.25 10.40 3.28
C LYS A 32 8.95 9.62 3.16
N ILE A 33 7.87 10.20 3.66
CA ILE A 33 6.53 9.63 3.61
C ILE A 33 5.57 10.70 3.10
N ALA A 34 4.65 10.32 2.22
CA ALA A 34 3.53 11.14 1.81
C ALA A 34 2.33 10.23 1.51
N ARG A 35 1.55 9.92 2.55
CA ARG A 35 0.45 8.95 2.48
C ARG A 35 -0.86 9.60 2.87
N GLY A 36 -1.92 9.32 2.11
CA GLY A 36 -3.29 9.75 2.36
C GLY A 36 -4.15 8.58 2.85
N TYR A 37 -5.13 8.91 3.68
CA TYR A 37 -6.14 8.00 4.19
C TYR A 37 -7.51 8.65 4.03
N THR A 38 -8.39 8.00 3.30
CA THR A 38 -9.77 8.44 3.12
C THR A 38 -10.68 7.42 3.80
N PHE A 39 -11.25 7.80 4.93
CA PHE A 39 -12.26 7.04 5.64
C PHE A 39 -13.62 7.40 5.07
N SER A 40 -14.43 6.43 4.67
CA SER A 40 -15.78 6.66 4.16
C SER A 40 -16.77 5.65 4.71
N ILE A 41 -18.04 6.07 4.79
CA ILE A 41 -19.16 5.19 5.09
C ILE A 41 -19.97 5.03 3.80
N VAL A 42 -20.00 3.83 3.24
CA VAL A 42 -20.74 3.49 2.02
C VAL A 42 -21.53 2.21 2.29
N ASP A 43 -22.84 2.23 2.05
CA ASP A 43 -23.73 1.07 2.28
C ASP A 43 -23.60 0.45 3.69
N ASN A 44 -23.51 1.30 4.72
CA ASN A 44 -23.26 0.92 6.12
C ASN A 44 -21.92 0.20 6.39
N ASP A 45 -21.00 0.17 5.42
CA ASP A 45 -19.62 -0.31 5.61
C ASP A 45 -18.65 0.87 5.77
N ILE A 46 -17.78 0.77 6.78
CA ILE A 46 -16.69 1.72 6.99
C ILE A 46 -15.48 1.22 6.20
N LYS A 47 -15.05 2.02 5.23
CA LYS A 47 -13.89 1.74 4.38
C LYS A 47 -12.78 2.75 4.62
N VAL A 48 -11.54 2.31 4.48
CA VAL A 48 -10.35 3.16 4.43
C VAL A 48 -9.66 2.92 3.11
N ALA A 49 -9.51 3.97 2.31
CA ALA A 49 -8.68 3.97 1.12
C ALA A 49 -7.34 4.65 1.42
N ILE A 50 -6.24 3.93 1.26
CA ILE A 50 -4.89 4.44 1.46
C ILE A 50 -4.27 4.75 0.10
N SER A 51 -3.69 5.94 -0.07
CA SER A 51 -3.04 6.38 -1.31
C SER A 51 -1.69 7.02 -1.08
N GLY A 52 -0.83 7.04 -2.10
CA GLY A 52 0.37 7.88 -2.10
C GLY A 52 0.02 9.28 -2.59
N LEU A 53 0.64 10.30 -2.00
CA LEU A 53 0.34 11.71 -2.26
C LEU A 53 1.46 12.44 -3.00
N HIS A 54 2.66 11.86 -3.05
CA HIS A 54 3.82 12.51 -3.66
C HIS A 54 3.96 12.15 -5.14
N THR A 55 4.61 13.05 -5.88
CA THR A 55 5.02 12.85 -7.27
C THR A 55 6.44 13.35 -7.44
N GLU A 56 7.30 12.54 -8.03
CA GLU A 56 8.69 12.87 -8.33
C GLU A 56 8.96 12.62 -9.82
N GLY A 57 9.20 13.69 -10.58
CA GLY A 57 9.29 13.60 -12.03
C GLY A 57 8.01 13.02 -12.65
N SER A 58 8.13 11.85 -13.30
CA SER A 58 7.00 11.14 -13.92
C SER A 58 6.37 10.07 -13.04
N VAL A 59 6.90 9.82 -11.84
CA VAL A 59 6.39 8.78 -10.92
C VAL A 59 5.39 9.42 -9.96
N THR A 60 4.12 9.02 -10.07
CA THR A 60 3.01 9.51 -9.23
C THR A 60 2.66 8.51 -8.14
N ASN A 61 1.77 8.93 -7.22
CA ASN A 61 1.25 8.09 -6.13
C ASN A 61 2.34 7.51 -5.24
N ILE A 62 3.44 8.24 -5.06
CA ILE A 62 4.52 7.83 -4.16
C ILE A 62 4.04 7.98 -2.73
N SER A 63 4.13 6.89 -1.96
CA SER A 63 3.82 6.87 -0.54
C SER A 63 5.06 6.96 0.33
N GLU A 64 6.17 6.34 -0.07
CA GLU A 64 7.44 6.37 0.63
C GLU A 64 8.62 6.39 -0.35
N TRP A 65 9.69 7.11 -0.03
CA TRP A 65 10.92 7.10 -0.82
C TRP A 65 12.13 7.47 0.03
N GLY A 66 13.33 7.09 -0.41
CA GLY A 66 14.56 7.37 0.33
C GLY A 66 15.66 6.37 0.01
N THR A 67 16.48 6.04 1.01
CA THR A 67 17.58 5.09 0.87
C THR A 67 17.37 3.83 1.71
N ASN A 68 17.48 2.65 1.12
CA ASN A 68 17.29 1.38 1.82
C ASN A 68 18.52 0.96 2.64
N ARG A 69 18.41 -0.17 3.36
CA ARG A 69 19.48 -0.74 4.21
C ARG A 69 20.80 -1.01 3.47
N PHE A 70 20.75 -1.16 2.15
CA PHE A 70 21.91 -1.44 1.30
C PHE A 70 22.50 -0.17 0.65
N GLY A 71 22.01 1.02 1.04
CA GLY A 71 22.49 2.28 0.47
C GLY A 71 21.97 2.57 -0.94
N LYS A 72 20.88 1.92 -1.37
CA LYS A 72 20.26 2.14 -2.68
C LYS A 72 18.99 2.97 -2.54
N ALA A 73 18.76 3.85 -3.50
CA ALA A 73 17.51 4.58 -3.59
C ALA A 73 16.34 3.61 -3.77
N PHE A 74 15.21 3.92 -3.14
CA PHE A 74 13.97 3.19 -3.33
C PHE A 74 12.76 4.13 -3.34
N THR A 75 11.69 3.64 -3.95
CA THR A 75 10.37 4.27 -3.97
C THR A 75 9.32 3.20 -3.75
N THR A 76 8.27 3.54 -3.02
CA THR A 76 7.03 2.78 -2.92
C THR A 76 5.90 3.62 -3.49
N THR A 77 5.18 3.08 -4.45
CA THR A 77 3.97 3.68 -5.02
C THR A 77 2.74 2.88 -4.61
N ILE A 78 1.63 3.57 -4.36
CA ILE A 78 0.32 2.95 -4.23
C ILE A 78 -0.40 3.15 -5.56
N ASP A 79 -0.18 2.22 -6.50
CA ASP A 79 -0.66 2.31 -7.88
C ASP A 79 -2.20 2.27 -7.97
N GLN A 80 -2.83 1.56 -7.03
CA GLN A 80 -4.26 1.54 -6.79
C GLN A 80 -4.51 1.60 -5.28
N PRO A 81 -5.44 2.45 -4.79
CA PRO A 81 -5.64 2.61 -3.35
C PRO A 81 -5.81 1.30 -2.61
N VAL A 82 -5.11 1.13 -1.49
CA VAL A 82 -5.27 -0.03 -0.62
C VAL A 82 -6.54 0.15 0.18
N ILE A 83 -7.49 -0.76 -0.01
CA ILE A 83 -8.80 -0.69 0.63
C ILE A 83 -8.85 -1.63 1.81
N ILE A 84 -9.23 -1.11 2.97
CA ILE A 84 -9.56 -1.88 4.17
C ILE A 84 -11.05 -1.67 4.44
N SER A 85 -11.80 -2.75 4.70
CA SER A 85 -13.24 -2.68 4.98
C SER A 85 -13.58 -3.32 6.32
N ALA A 86 -14.41 -2.64 7.10
CA ALA A 86 -14.90 -3.13 8.38
C ALA A 86 -15.82 -4.35 8.22
N ALA A 87 -16.66 -4.38 7.19
CA ALA A 87 -17.52 -5.51 6.85
C ALA A 87 -16.74 -6.78 6.51
N CYS A 88 -15.49 -6.65 6.06
CA CYS A 88 -14.63 -7.77 5.68
C CYS A 88 -13.61 -8.11 6.78
N ASN A 89 -14.04 -8.11 8.05
CA ASN A 89 -13.17 -8.39 9.20
C ASN A 89 -11.94 -7.47 9.28
N LYS A 90 -12.05 -6.22 8.80
CA LYS A 90 -10.96 -5.23 8.78
C LYS A 90 -9.74 -5.70 7.97
N ARG A 91 -9.97 -6.58 6.97
CA ARG A 91 -8.94 -7.06 6.05
C ARG A 91 -8.71 -6.07 4.91
N VAL A 92 -7.54 -6.19 4.27
CA VAL A 92 -7.28 -5.54 2.98
C VAL A 92 -8.09 -6.26 1.91
N THR A 93 -8.96 -5.55 1.21
CA THR A 93 -9.89 -6.12 0.21
C THR A 93 -9.49 -5.79 -1.22
N GLY A 94 -8.46 -4.98 -1.41
CA GLY A 94 -8.01 -4.57 -2.74
C GLY A 94 -6.90 -3.53 -2.68
N GLY A 95 -6.35 -3.22 -3.84
CA GLY A 95 -5.27 -2.26 -4.03
C GLY A 95 -4.01 -2.90 -4.60
N THR A 96 -3.11 -2.03 -5.06
CA THR A 96 -1.84 -2.43 -5.66
C THR A 96 -0.75 -1.51 -5.15
N ILE A 97 0.35 -2.10 -4.66
CA ILE A 97 1.56 -1.39 -4.23
C ILE A 97 2.72 -1.87 -5.08
N THR A 98 3.60 -0.95 -5.50
CA THR A 98 4.87 -1.29 -6.12
C THR A 98 6.04 -0.71 -5.35
N HIS A 99 6.98 -1.57 -4.96
CA HIS A 99 8.30 -1.19 -4.45
C HIS A 99 9.31 -1.24 -5.57
N LYS A 100 10.14 -0.21 -5.72
CA LYS A 100 11.15 -0.10 -6.76
C LYS A 100 12.47 0.42 -6.23
N THR A 101 13.55 -0.12 -6.79
CA THR A 101 14.91 0.41 -6.78
C THR A 101 15.41 0.41 -8.24
N ASP A 102 16.63 0.89 -8.50
CA ASP A 102 17.20 0.84 -9.85
C ASP A 102 17.36 -0.60 -10.39
N ALA A 103 17.54 -1.58 -9.52
CA ALA A 103 17.83 -2.97 -9.92
C ALA A 103 16.66 -3.95 -9.69
N TYR A 104 15.67 -3.57 -8.89
CA TYR A 104 14.59 -4.45 -8.42
C TYR A 104 13.25 -3.74 -8.43
N SER A 105 12.20 -4.48 -8.80
CA SER A 105 10.81 -4.06 -8.59
C SER A 105 10.00 -5.22 -8.03
N ALA A 106 9.10 -4.93 -7.10
CA ALA A 106 8.14 -5.88 -6.57
C ALA A 106 6.76 -5.21 -6.50
N THR A 107 5.77 -5.79 -7.17
CA THR A 107 4.39 -5.33 -7.18
C THR A 107 3.54 -6.33 -6.41
N VAL A 108 2.71 -5.84 -5.49
CA VAL A 108 1.77 -6.62 -4.69
C VAL A 108 0.36 -6.18 -5.02
N LYS A 109 -0.48 -7.13 -5.44
CA LYS A 109 -1.91 -6.93 -5.66
C LYS A 109 -2.71 -7.67 -4.60
N PHE A 110 -3.59 -6.97 -3.90
CA PHE A 110 -4.41 -7.49 -2.81
C PHE A 110 -5.84 -7.81 -3.26
N GLY A 111 -6.61 -8.48 -2.40
CA GLY A 111 -8.03 -8.70 -2.62
C GLY A 111 -8.35 -9.79 -3.66
N LEU A 112 -7.52 -10.83 -3.72
CA LEU A 112 -7.66 -11.91 -4.69
C LEU A 112 -8.24 -13.18 -4.05
N ASN A 113 -8.70 -14.10 -4.89
CA ASN A 113 -8.97 -15.49 -4.52
C ASN A 113 -7.75 -16.38 -4.81
N ALA A 114 -7.85 -17.68 -4.51
CA ALA A 114 -6.77 -18.64 -4.71
C ALA A 114 -6.28 -18.76 -6.17
N SER A 115 -7.12 -18.40 -7.16
CA SER A 115 -6.76 -18.39 -8.58
C SER A 115 -6.15 -17.04 -9.04
N GLY A 116 -5.88 -16.12 -8.12
CA GLY A 116 -5.28 -14.81 -8.41
C GLY A 116 -6.23 -13.81 -9.06
N GLN A 117 -7.54 -14.09 -9.06
CA GLN A 117 -8.57 -13.18 -9.57
C GLN A 117 -9.14 -12.33 -8.43
N PRO A 118 -9.62 -11.10 -8.70
CA PRO A 118 -10.31 -10.29 -7.68
C PRO A 118 -11.44 -11.08 -7.01
N THR A 119 -11.58 -10.93 -5.69
CA THR A 119 -12.64 -11.58 -4.90
C THR A 119 -13.57 -10.54 -4.27
N ALA A 120 -14.76 -11.00 -3.86
CA ALA A 120 -15.75 -10.16 -3.22
C ALA A 120 -15.42 -9.93 -1.73
N CYS A 121 -16.28 -9.15 -1.07
CA CYS A 121 -16.35 -9.11 0.37
C CYS A 121 -17.67 -9.71 0.86
N PRO A 122 -17.63 -10.70 1.78
CA PRO A 122 -16.43 -11.37 2.29
C PRO A 122 -15.72 -12.18 1.19
N GLY A 123 -14.42 -12.44 1.40
CA GLY A 123 -13.62 -13.30 0.51
C GLY A 123 -14.17 -14.73 0.47
N ALA A 124 -13.79 -15.51 -0.54
CA ALA A 124 -14.20 -16.90 -0.63
C ALA A 124 -13.72 -17.68 0.62
N GLN A 125 -14.67 -18.25 1.37
CA GLN A 125 -14.40 -18.91 2.67
C GLN A 125 -13.67 -17.99 3.67
N ASP A 126 -13.91 -16.68 3.62
CA ASP A 126 -13.25 -15.64 4.44
C ASP A 126 -11.73 -15.50 4.23
N TYR A 127 -11.18 -16.14 3.19
CA TYR A 127 -9.77 -15.99 2.81
C TYR A 127 -9.60 -14.95 1.71
N TYR A 128 -8.58 -14.12 1.88
CA TYR A 128 -8.04 -13.28 0.83
C TYR A 128 -6.66 -13.78 0.42
N TYR A 129 -6.33 -13.55 -0.84
CA TYR A 129 -5.03 -13.84 -1.40
C TYR A 129 -4.41 -12.56 -1.94
N LEU A 130 -3.09 -12.48 -1.87
CA LEU A 130 -2.30 -11.47 -2.55
C LEU A 130 -1.44 -12.15 -3.61
N ASN A 131 -1.19 -11.45 -4.70
CA ASN A 131 -0.19 -11.84 -5.67
C ASN A 131 1.00 -10.90 -5.56
N ILE A 132 2.19 -11.46 -5.38
CA ILE A 132 3.46 -10.74 -5.43
C ILE A 132 4.11 -11.08 -6.75
N GLN A 133 4.49 -10.08 -7.53
CA GLN A 133 5.33 -10.25 -8.72
C GLN A 133 6.60 -9.43 -8.54
N TRP A 134 7.77 -10.02 -8.75
CA TRP A 134 9.04 -9.30 -8.62
C TRP A 134 10.03 -9.64 -9.72
N ASN A 135 10.89 -8.67 -10.03
CA ASN A 135 11.95 -8.80 -11.01
C ASN A 135 13.31 -8.88 -10.32
N LEU A 136 14.10 -9.86 -10.70
CA LEU A 136 15.48 -10.07 -10.25
C LEU A 136 16.30 -10.49 -11.47
N ASN A 137 17.30 -9.69 -11.85
CA ASN A 137 18.21 -9.97 -12.97
C ASN A 137 17.49 -10.33 -14.28
N ASN A 138 16.55 -9.48 -14.71
CA ASN A 138 15.70 -9.66 -15.90
C ASN A 138 14.82 -10.92 -15.91
N LYS A 139 14.64 -11.58 -14.77
CA LYS A 139 13.66 -12.66 -14.59
C LYS A 139 12.53 -12.19 -13.71
N THR A 140 11.32 -12.51 -14.13
CA THR A 140 10.10 -12.25 -13.37
C THR A 140 9.68 -13.50 -12.61
N PHE A 141 9.37 -13.31 -11.33
CA PHE A 141 8.86 -14.33 -10.43
C PHE A 141 7.49 -13.89 -9.92
N SER A 142 6.63 -14.85 -9.57
CA SER A 142 5.34 -14.55 -8.97
C SER A 142 4.94 -15.60 -7.94
N ALA A 143 4.21 -15.18 -6.91
CA ALA A 143 3.61 -16.04 -5.90
C ALA A 143 2.23 -15.51 -5.50
N THR A 144 1.25 -16.41 -5.39
CA THR A 144 -0.08 -16.12 -4.86
C THR A 144 -0.20 -16.77 -3.49
N LEU A 145 -0.44 -15.98 -2.44
CA LEU A 145 -0.40 -16.41 -1.05
C LEU A 145 -1.66 -15.95 -0.29
N PRO A 146 -2.22 -16.78 0.60
CA PRO A 146 -3.32 -16.36 1.47
C PRO A 146 -2.81 -15.37 2.55
N TYR A 147 -3.69 -14.50 3.05
CA TYR A 147 -3.43 -13.63 4.19
C TYR A 147 -4.66 -13.43 5.10
#